data_AF-A0A2V7R284-F1
#
_entry.id   AF-A0A2V7R284-F1
#
_cell.length_a   1.000
_cell.length_b   1.000
_cell.length_c   1.000
_cell.angle_alpha   90.00
_cell.angle_beta   90.00
_cell.angle_gamma   90.00
#
_symmetry.space_group_name_H-M   'P 1'
#
loop_
_entity.id
_entity.type
_entity.pdbx_description
1 polymer ?
#
loop_
_entity_poly.entity_id
_entity_poly.type
_entity_poly.pdbx_seq_one_letter_code
_entity_poly.pdbx_strand_id
1 'polypeptide(L)'
;MYQPPVRNFSVPCAGIRFVPPDSPDYRCAVSAYEDLDAFKACHQLTLAVHRVVETLEERDATLAAQLWAAALCASSRIARGSGFRNRRMFAACVDRTLAALAEISFYLEVGCAMDLISKDERQELESLGGRALFYSMKLVTSLAGGSPSETGPAP
;
A
#
# COMPACT_ATOMS: atom_id res chain seq x y z
N MET A 1 -32.03 -31.64 22.02
CA MET A 1 -31.93 -31.31 20.59
C MET A 1 -32.63 -29.97 20.39
N TYR A 2 -31.87 -28.88 20.27
CA TYR A 2 -32.39 -27.52 20.22
C TYR A 2 -32.03 -26.92 18.86
N GLN A 3 -33.00 -26.68 17.99
CA GLN A 3 -32.83 -25.96 16.74
C GLN A 3 -33.06 -24.47 16.97
N PRO A 4 -32.11 -23.57 16.66
CA PRO A 4 -32.37 -22.14 16.68
C PRO A 4 -33.12 -21.70 15.42
N PRO A 5 -33.96 -20.66 15.49
CA PRO A 5 -34.68 -20.15 14.33
C PRO A 5 -33.76 -19.37 13.40
N VAL A 6 -33.81 -19.69 12.10
CA VAL A 6 -33.26 -18.89 11.01
C VAL A 6 -33.99 -17.55 10.94
N ARG A 7 -33.29 -16.46 11.28
CA ARG A 7 -33.76 -15.10 11.02
C ARG A 7 -33.20 -14.64 9.68
N ASN A 8 -34.09 -14.43 8.71
CA ASN A 8 -33.78 -13.75 7.46
C ASN A 8 -33.35 -12.31 7.75
N PHE A 9 -32.06 -12.01 7.60
CA PHE A 9 -31.57 -10.63 7.54
C PHE A 9 -31.77 -10.10 6.13
N SER A 10 -32.88 -9.40 5.90
CA SER A 10 -33.02 -8.51 4.76
C SER A 10 -32.26 -7.23 5.09
N VAL A 11 -31.13 -7.01 4.42
CA VAL A 11 -30.38 -5.75 4.51
C VAL A 11 -30.93 -4.81 3.43
N PRO A 12 -31.39 -3.59 3.77
CA PRO A 12 -31.77 -2.64 2.74
C PRO A 12 -30.49 -2.13 2.08
N CYS A 13 -30.33 -2.44 0.78
CA CYS A 13 -29.31 -1.83 -0.06
C CYS A 13 -29.55 -0.31 -0.11
N ALA A 14 -28.77 0.44 0.66
CA ALA A 14 -28.69 1.88 0.52
C ALA A 14 -28.16 2.21 -0.89
N GLY A 15 -29.01 2.86 -1.68
CA GLY A 15 -28.77 3.17 -3.08
C GLY A 15 -27.47 3.96 -3.27
N ILE A 16 -26.59 3.41 -4.11
CA ILE A 16 -25.47 4.15 -4.70
C ILE A 16 -26.10 5.21 -5.62
N ARG A 17 -26.10 6.48 -5.19
CA ARG A 17 -26.45 7.59 -6.08
C ARG A 17 -25.37 7.72 -7.14
N PHE A 18 -25.72 7.43 -8.39
CA PHE A 18 -24.97 7.82 -9.56
C PHE A 18 -25.03 9.36 -9.66
N VAL A 19 -23.89 10.03 -9.56
CA VAL A 19 -23.78 11.49 -9.74
C VAL A 19 -23.43 11.75 -11.21
N PRO A 20 -24.21 12.56 -11.95
CA PRO A 20 -23.95 12.86 -13.36
C PRO A 20 -22.72 13.76 -13.56
N PRO A 21 -22.09 13.74 -14.75
CA PRO A 21 -20.73 14.26 -14.93
C PRO A 21 -20.72 15.68 -15.52
N ASP A 22 -21.45 16.65 -14.98
CA ASP A 22 -21.43 18.03 -15.52
C ASP A 22 -21.29 19.09 -14.41
N SER A 23 -20.12 19.13 -13.76
CA SER A 23 -19.71 20.27 -12.94
C SER A 23 -18.25 20.63 -13.24
N PRO A 24 -17.92 21.93 -13.36
CA PRO A 24 -16.66 22.38 -13.93
C PRO A 24 -15.48 22.11 -12.99
N ASP A 25 -14.35 21.83 -13.62
CA ASP A 25 -13.13 21.27 -13.05
C ASP A 25 -12.57 22.00 -11.84
N TYR A 26 -12.60 21.31 -10.71
CA TYR A 26 -11.44 21.21 -9.83
C TYR A 26 -11.19 19.73 -9.52
N ARG A 27 -10.96 18.94 -10.58
CA ARG A 27 -10.34 17.63 -10.40
C ARG A 27 -8.88 17.89 -10.01
N CYS A 28 -8.59 17.84 -8.71
CA CYS A 28 -7.33 17.23 -8.32
C CYS A 28 -7.45 15.77 -8.78
N ALA A 29 -7.10 15.52 -10.05
CA ALA A 29 -7.15 14.20 -10.65
C ALA A 29 -6.05 13.39 -9.96
N VAL A 30 -6.42 12.75 -8.85
CA VAL A 30 -5.55 11.78 -8.22
C VAL A 30 -5.39 10.67 -9.24
N SER A 31 -4.17 10.48 -9.75
CA SER A 31 -3.86 9.45 -10.73
C SER A 31 -4.40 8.10 -10.24
N ALA A 32 -4.88 7.28 -11.17
CA ALA A 32 -5.18 5.88 -10.87
C ALA A 32 -3.94 5.25 -10.21
N TYR A 33 -4.12 4.42 -9.18
CA TYR A 33 -2.96 3.93 -8.44
C TYR A 33 -2.05 3.09 -9.32
N GLU A 34 -2.61 2.45 -10.33
CA GLU A 34 -1.94 1.66 -11.36
C GLU A 34 -0.89 2.47 -12.14
N ASP A 35 -1.05 3.79 -12.25
CA ASP A 35 -0.12 4.67 -12.95
C ASP A 35 1.06 5.12 -12.08
N LEU A 36 0.95 5.01 -10.76
CA LEU A 36 1.96 5.48 -9.82
C LEU A 36 3.17 4.56 -9.80
N ASP A 37 4.36 5.11 -10.07
CA ASP A 37 5.63 4.35 -9.99
C ASP A 37 5.85 3.71 -8.61
N ALA A 38 5.42 4.40 -7.54
CA ALA A 38 5.48 3.87 -6.18
C ALA A 38 4.63 2.60 -6.04
N PHE A 39 3.43 2.59 -6.61
CA PHE A 39 2.58 1.40 -6.60
C PHE A 39 3.22 0.26 -7.40
N LYS A 40 3.67 0.53 -8.62
CA LYS A 40 4.30 -0.49 -9.49
C LYS A 40 5.51 -1.13 -8.80
N ALA A 41 6.37 -0.32 -8.19
CA ALA A 41 7.54 -0.81 -7.48
C ALA A 41 7.18 -1.62 -6.22
N CYS A 42 6.26 -1.12 -5.38
CA CYS A 42 5.77 -1.86 -4.21
C CYS A 42 5.07 -3.16 -4.61
N HIS A 43 4.27 -3.16 -5.67
CA HIS A 43 3.58 -4.34 -6.16
C HIS A 43 4.56 -5.39 -6.70
N GLN A 44 5.58 -4.97 -7.46
CA GLN A 44 6.65 -5.87 -7.90
C GLN A 44 7.37 -6.51 -6.70
N LEU A 45 7.69 -5.73 -5.67
CA LEU A 45 8.25 -6.26 -4.42
C LEU A 45 7.28 -7.24 -3.74
N THR A 46 5.99 -6.92 -3.64
CA THR A 46 4.99 -7.84 -3.05
C THR A 46 4.98 -9.18 -3.76
N LEU A 47 5.00 -9.21 -5.09
CA LEU A 47 5.01 -10.46 -5.87
C LEU A 47 6.30 -11.27 -5.67
N ALA A 48 7.45 -10.61 -5.53
CA ALA A 48 8.70 -11.29 -5.24
C ALA A 48 8.72 -11.86 -3.81
N VAL A 49 8.23 -11.10 -2.83
CA VAL A 49 8.09 -11.56 -1.44
C VAL A 49 7.18 -12.79 -1.36
N HIS A 50 6.08 -12.82 -2.11
CA HIS A 50 5.18 -13.98 -2.14
C HIS A 50 5.91 -15.29 -2.44
N ARG A 51 6.85 -15.28 -3.40
CA ARG A 51 7.62 -16.47 -3.79
C ARG A 51 8.51 -16.98 -2.64
N VAL A 52 9.09 -16.07 -1.87
CA VAL A 52 9.91 -16.42 -0.69
C VAL A 52 9.04 -16.86 0.48
N VAL A 53 7.85 -16.26 0.63
CA VAL A 53 6.89 -16.65 1.67
C VAL A 53 6.39 -18.08 1.48
N GLU A 54 6.15 -18.52 0.23
CA GLU A 54 5.71 -19.89 -0.08
C GLU A 54 6.69 -20.95 0.45
N THR A 55 8.00 -20.71 0.36
CA THR A 55 9.02 -21.65 0.87
C THR A 55 9.29 -21.45 2.36
N LEU A 56 9.17 -20.20 2.85
CA LEU A 56 9.39 -19.85 4.24
C LEU A 56 8.28 -20.38 5.15
N GLU A 57 7.03 -20.47 4.68
CA GLU A 57 5.87 -20.89 5.48
C GLU A 57 6.04 -22.29 6.07
N GLU A 58 6.66 -23.22 5.33
CA GLU A 58 6.94 -24.58 5.80
C GLU A 58 7.98 -24.62 6.93
N ARG A 59 8.90 -23.64 6.95
CA ARG A 59 10.02 -23.58 7.90
C ARG A 59 9.71 -22.70 9.11
N ASP A 60 9.03 -21.58 8.89
CA ASP A 60 8.58 -20.62 9.89
C ASP A 60 7.35 -19.83 9.39
N ALA A 61 6.17 -20.36 9.70
CA ALA A 61 4.89 -19.73 9.35
C ALA A 61 4.70 -18.34 9.99
N THR A 62 5.31 -18.06 11.14
CA THR A 62 5.15 -16.76 11.81
C THR A 62 5.92 -15.69 11.08
N LEU A 63 7.19 -15.94 10.77
CA LEU A 63 8.02 -15.01 10.00
C LEU A 63 7.45 -14.81 8.59
N ALA A 64 7.00 -15.89 7.94
CA ALA A 64 6.33 -15.85 6.64
C ALA A 64 5.10 -14.93 6.67
N ALA A 65 4.22 -15.09 7.67
CA ALA A 65 3.02 -14.27 7.81
C ALA A 65 3.33 -12.78 8.06
N GLN A 66 4.35 -12.48 8.88
CA GLN A 66 4.76 -11.09 9.15
C GLN A 66 5.36 -10.43 7.91
N LEU A 67 6.26 -11.11 7.21
CA LEU A 67 6.87 -10.63 5.97
C LEU A 67 5.80 -10.40 4.89
N TRP A 68 4.86 -11.33 4.74
CA TRP A 68 3.76 -11.21 3.80
C TRP A 68 2.83 -10.04 4.13
N ALA A 69 2.46 -9.87 5.41
CA ALA A 69 1.60 -8.78 5.86
C ALA A 69 2.25 -7.41 5.59
N ALA A 70 3.55 -7.26 5.85
CA ALA A 70 4.29 -6.04 5.56
C ALA A 70 4.33 -5.75 4.05
N ALA A 71 4.59 -6.76 3.21
CA ALA A 71 4.58 -6.63 1.76
C ALA A 71 3.21 -6.23 1.18
N LEU A 72 2.11 -6.80 1.69
CA LEU A 72 0.75 -6.40 1.33
C LEU A 72 0.42 -4.98 1.81
N CYS A 73 0.88 -4.61 3.00
CA CYS A 73 0.71 -3.25 3.53
C CYS A 73 1.37 -2.23 2.60
N ALA A 74 2.61 -2.46 2.17
CA ALA A 74 3.36 -1.53 1.33
C ALA A 74 2.60 -1.12 0.06
N SER A 75 2.08 -2.08 -0.70
CA SER A 75 1.36 -1.84 -1.96
C SER A 75 -0.08 -1.39 -1.75
N SER A 76 -0.84 -2.01 -0.83
CA SER A 76 -2.25 -1.66 -0.58
C SER A 76 -2.44 -0.26 -0.01
N ARG A 77 -1.46 0.28 0.74
CA ARG A 77 -1.53 1.63 1.28
C ARG A 77 -1.41 2.70 0.19
N ILE A 78 -0.61 2.48 -0.85
CA ILE A 78 -0.56 3.38 -2.01
C ILE A 78 -1.91 3.39 -2.73
N ALA A 79 -2.48 2.22 -3.01
CA ALA A 79 -3.79 2.09 -3.65
C ALA A 79 -4.93 2.73 -2.84
N ARG A 80 -4.94 2.52 -1.51
CA ARG A 80 -5.89 3.22 -0.62
C ARG A 80 -5.68 4.73 -0.65
N GLY A 81 -4.42 5.15 -0.62
CA GLY A 81 -4.00 6.54 -0.59
C GLY A 81 -4.51 7.33 -1.80
N SER A 82 -4.40 6.76 -3.00
CA SER A 82 -4.90 7.40 -4.23
C SER A 82 -6.42 7.57 -4.26
N GLY A 83 -7.16 6.76 -3.47
CA GLY A 83 -8.59 6.93 -3.29
C GLY A 83 -8.97 8.16 -2.47
N PHE A 84 -8.04 8.78 -1.73
CA PHE A 84 -8.32 9.99 -0.96
C PHE A 84 -8.22 11.25 -1.82
N ARG A 85 -9.24 12.11 -1.73
CA ARG A 85 -9.21 13.47 -2.30
C ARG A 85 -8.27 14.42 -1.55
N ASN A 86 -7.87 14.07 -0.33
CA ASN A 86 -7.02 14.88 0.53
C ASN A 86 -5.57 14.41 0.46
N ARG A 87 -4.66 15.26 -0.03
CA ARG A 87 -3.23 14.97 -0.17
C ARG A 87 -2.56 14.60 1.15
N ARG A 88 -2.99 15.17 2.28
CA ARG A 88 -2.45 14.80 3.61
C ARG A 88 -2.83 13.39 4.01
N MET A 89 -4.06 12.96 3.71
CA MET A 89 -4.50 11.58 3.96
C MET A 89 -3.77 10.58 3.05
N PHE A 90 -3.50 10.98 1.81
CA PHE A 90 -2.66 10.19 0.92
C PHE A 90 -1.22 10.10 1.48
N ALA A 91 -0.60 11.22 1.84
CA ALA A 91 0.75 11.23 2.43
C ALA A 91 0.84 10.31 3.67
N ALA A 92 -0.14 10.37 4.57
CA ALA A 92 -0.19 9.47 5.73
C ALA A 92 -0.34 7.98 5.36
N CYS A 93 -0.86 7.64 4.18
CA CYS A 93 -0.83 6.28 3.66
C CYS A 93 0.55 5.92 3.11
N VAL A 94 1.21 6.83 2.40
CA VAL A 94 2.58 6.64 1.90
C VAL A 94 3.56 6.49 3.06
N ASP A 95 3.39 7.23 4.16
CA ASP A 95 4.20 7.06 5.38
C ASP A 95 4.07 5.64 5.96
N ARG A 96 2.87 5.05 5.91
CA ARG A 96 2.67 3.65 6.31
C ARG A 96 3.32 2.67 5.32
N THR A 97 3.36 2.99 4.03
CA THR A 97 4.14 2.21 3.05
C THR A 97 5.62 2.25 3.41
N LEU A 98 6.19 3.42 3.75
CA LEU A 98 7.59 3.56 4.15
C LEU A 98 7.91 2.74 5.42
N ALA A 99 7.03 2.77 6.41
CA ALA A 99 7.16 1.93 7.61
C ALA A 99 7.16 0.43 7.27
N ALA A 100 6.23 -0.01 6.41
CA ALA A 100 6.16 -1.40 5.98
C ALA A 100 7.41 -1.85 5.19
N LEU A 101 8.03 -0.97 4.39
CA LEU A 101 9.29 -1.28 3.70
C LEU A 101 10.46 -1.49 4.68
N ALA A 102 10.49 -0.72 5.78
CA ALA A 102 11.46 -0.93 6.85
C ALA A 102 11.22 -2.27 7.58
N GLU A 103 9.95 -2.63 7.83
CA GLU A 103 9.58 -3.93 8.40
C GLU A 103 10.00 -5.10 7.49
N ILE A 104 9.77 -5.01 6.17
CA ILE A 104 10.26 -6.02 5.21
C ILE A 104 11.77 -6.20 5.35
N SER A 105 12.53 -5.10 5.36
CA SER A 105 13.99 -5.14 5.48
C SER A 105 14.43 -5.85 6.77
N PHE A 106 13.76 -5.54 7.88
CA PHE A 106 13.99 -6.20 9.16
C PHE A 106 13.69 -7.72 9.12
N TYR A 107 12.54 -8.13 8.56
CA TYR A 107 12.19 -9.54 8.47
C TYR A 107 13.13 -10.33 7.56
N LEU A 108 13.64 -9.72 6.48
CA LEU A 108 14.66 -10.33 5.64
C LEU A 108 15.99 -10.51 6.38
N GLU A 109 16.39 -9.54 7.19
CA GLU A 109 17.57 -9.66 8.05
C GLU A 109 17.43 -10.81 9.05
N VAL A 110 16.28 -10.91 9.72
CA VAL A 110 15.96 -12.01 10.64
C VAL A 110 15.99 -13.36 9.92
N GLY A 111 15.32 -13.48 8.76
CA GLY A 111 15.27 -14.72 7.99
C GLY A 111 16.65 -15.16 7.50
N CYS A 112 17.51 -14.23 7.09
CA CYS A 112 18.91 -14.53 6.75
C CYS A 112 19.74 -14.95 7.97
N ALA A 113 19.58 -14.28 9.11
CA ALA A 113 20.31 -14.63 10.34
C ALA A 113 19.95 -16.02 10.86
N MET A 114 18.75 -16.50 10.55
CA MET A 114 18.26 -17.84 10.90
C MET A 114 18.49 -18.89 9.80
N ASP A 115 19.18 -18.55 8.71
CA ASP A 115 19.40 -19.42 7.54
C ASP A 115 18.08 -19.95 6.91
N LEU A 116 17.02 -19.15 7.03
CA LEU A 116 15.70 -19.42 6.47
C LEU A 116 15.55 -18.84 5.06
N ILE A 117 16.23 -17.72 4.79
CA ILE A 117 16.24 -17.01 3.51
C ILE A 117 17.68 -16.97 3.01
N SER A 118 17.90 -17.32 1.73
CA SER A 118 19.22 -17.27 1.14
C SER A 118 19.72 -15.83 0.94
N LYS A 119 21.04 -15.67 0.85
CA LYS A 119 21.65 -14.35 0.56
C LYS A 119 21.23 -13.80 -0.80
N ASP A 120 21.03 -14.67 -1.78
CA ASP A 120 20.63 -14.27 -3.13
C ASP A 120 19.18 -13.76 -3.17
N GLU A 121 18.26 -14.47 -2.51
CA GLU A 121 16.86 -14.02 -2.35
C GLU A 121 16.79 -12.69 -1.60
N ARG A 122 17.57 -12.55 -0.52
CA ARG A 122 17.66 -11.29 0.21
C ARG A 122 18.18 -10.16 -0.67
N GLN A 123 19.25 -10.37 -1.44
CA GLN A 123 19.83 -9.34 -2.29
C GLN A 123 18.85 -8.88 -3.39
N GLU A 124 18.09 -9.81 -3.98
CA GLU A 124 17.03 -9.49 -4.94
C GLU A 124 15.92 -8.64 -4.30
N LEU A 125 15.43 -9.06 -3.13
CA LEU A 125 14.36 -8.36 -2.41
C LEU A 125 14.82 -6.99 -1.89
N GLU A 126 16.06 -6.83 -1.47
CA GLU A 126 16.63 -5.53 -1.08
C GLU A 126 16.74 -4.58 -2.28
N SER A 127 17.12 -5.07 -3.47
CA SER A 127 17.14 -4.27 -4.69
C SER A 127 15.74 -3.78 -5.09
N LEU A 128 14.74 -4.66 -5.00
CA LEU A 128 13.32 -4.31 -5.16
C LEU A 128 12.85 -3.31 -4.10
N GLY A 129 13.20 -3.55 -2.83
CA GLY A 129 12.91 -2.71 -1.68
C GLY A 129 13.47 -1.30 -1.83
N GLY A 130 14.71 -1.16 -2.28
CA GLY A 130 15.34 0.12 -2.55
C GLY A 130 14.61 0.93 -3.63
N ARG A 131 14.16 0.27 -4.71
CA ARG A 131 13.34 0.92 -5.75
C ARG A 131 11.98 1.35 -5.22
N ALA A 132 11.31 0.50 -4.45
CA ALA A 132 10.02 0.81 -3.82
C ALA A 132 10.14 1.98 -2.84
N LEU A 133 11.21 2.01 -2.04
CA LEU A 133 11.52 3.10 -1.13
C LEU A 133 11.74 4.42 -1.87
N PHE A 134 12.57 4.40 -2.91
CA PHE A 134 12.86 5.58 -3.73
C PHE A 134 11.59 6.22 -4.30
N TYR A 135 10.74 5.43 -4.96
CA TYR A 135 9.51 5.96 -5.54
C TYR A 135 8.48 6.39 -4.50
N SER A 136 8.41 5.70 -3.35
CA SER A 136 7.54 6.09 -2.24
C SER A 136 7.98 7.42 -1.61
N MET A 137 9.28 7.63 -1.43
CA MET A 137 9.83 8.92 -0.98
C MET A 137 9.56 10.04 -1.99
N LYS A 138 9.79 9.78 -3.28
CA LYS A 138 9.46 10.74 -4.34
C LYS A 138 7.98 11.13 -4.31
N LEU A 139 7.09 10.16 -4.09
CA LEU A 139 5.66 10.39 -3.97
C LEU A 139 5.32 11.24 -2.74
N VAL A 140 5.82 10.92 -1.55
CA VAL A 140 5.49 11.70 -0.34
C VAL A 140 6.00 13.15 -0.44
N THR A 141 7.18 13.37 -1.02
CA THR A 141 7.70 14.72 -1.29
C THR A 141 6.79 15.49 -2.26
N SER A 142 6.30 14.83 -3.31
CA SER A 142 5.37 15.44 -4.27
C SER A 142 4.02 15.82 -3.65
N LEU A 143 3.57 15.05 -2.65
CA LEU A 143 2.33 15.30 -1.92
C LEU A 143 2.50 16.45 -0.90
N ALA A 144 3.70 16.61 -0.33
CA ALA A 144 4.04 17.70 0.58
C ALA A 144 4.22 19.06 -0.15
N GLY A 145 4.67 19.04 -1.41
CA GLY A 145 4.95 20.23 -2.23
C GLY A 145 3.73 21.01 -2.75
N GLY A 146 2.56 20.91 -2.11
CA GLY A 146 1.39 21.72 -2.45
C GLY A 146 1.47 23.12 -1.86
N SER A 147 2.03 24.08 -2.57
CA SER A 147 2.00 25.50 -2.21
C SER A 147 0.54 26.02 -2.16
N PRO A 148 0.24 26.99 -1.27
CA PRO A 148 -1.03 27.70 -1.26
C PRO A 148 -1.07 28.74 -2.38
N SER A 149 -1.97 28.58 -3.34
CA SER A 149 -2.37 29.58 -4.33
C SER A 149 -3.89 29.42 -4.46
N GLU A 150 -4.77 30.40 -4.29
CA GLU A 150 -4.68 31.84 -4.56
C GLU A 150 -5.65 32.59 -3.61
N THR A 151 -5.21 33.66 -2.95
CA THR A 151 -6.12 34.74 -2.53
C THR A 151 -5.35 36.06 -2.53
N GLY A 152 -5.22 36.61 -3.73
CA GLY A 152 -4.83 37.98 -4.02
C GLY A 152 -5.32 38.25 -5.44
N PRO A 153 -6.11 39.31 -5.67
CA PRO A 153 -5.52 40.65 -5.59
C PRO A 153 -6.37 41.68 -4.84
N ALA A 154 -5.69 42.61 -4.17
CA ALA A 154 -6.06 44.04 -4.13
C ALA A 154 -4.90 44.77 -4.81
N PRO A 155 -5.13 45.72 -5.73
CA PRO A 155 -5.82 46.97 -5.43
C PRO A 155 -7.07 47.26 -6.28
#